data_AF-A0A925SDA8-F1
#
_entry.id   AF-A0A925SDA8-F1
#
_cell.length_a   1.000
_cell.length_b   1.000
_cell.length_c   1.000
_cell.angle_alpha   90.00
_cell.angle_beta   90.00
_cell.angle_gamma   90.00
#
_symmetry.space_group_name_H-M   'P 1'
#
loop_
_entity.id
_entity.type
_entity.pdbx_description
1 polymer ?
#
loop_
_entity_poly.entity_id
_entity_poly.type
_entity_poly.pdbx_seq_one_letter_code
_entity_poly.pdbx_strand_id
1 'polypeptide(L)'
;MTFKNGDLDRLLKQDPLPQRPESYWHSFPARVATRLQSSFSGSAPAASRDGQRIFGALTLGFGLGLACLILTLKYGAFTQPESRAPLKVADVHQTMSYAKIMAEVGAMFPNRVRSVTLEGDDIQLNLADDADVATSPPIWVQICLGGRCKKFITFSGQQVGVDGHVYDVLVDSRGNVMLTGETSVWSSGERVAAIPGARISAHLL
;
A
#
# COMPACT_ATOMS: atom_id res chain seq x y z
N MET A 1 -32.75 -7.98 22.31
CA MET A 1 -33.45 -6.85 21.69
C MET A 1 -32.84 -6.63 20.32
N THR A 2 -33.59 -6.89 19.25
CA THR A 2 -33.11 -6.80 17.86
C THR A 2 -33.57 -5.45 17.31
N PHE A 3 -32.63 -4.52 17.11
CA PHE A 3 -32.95 -3.21 16.53
C PHE A 3 -33.23 -3.38 15.03
N LYS A 4 -34.37 -2.86 14.56
CA LYS A 4 -34.69 -2.81 13.14
C LYS A 4 -33.93 -1.64 12.50
N ASN A 5 -33.39 -1.84 11.30
CA ASN A 5 -32.56 -0.84 10.61
C ASN A 5 -33.20 0.55 10.49
N GLY A 6 -34.53 0.63 10.38
CA GLY A 6 -35.24 1.91 10.33
C GLY A 6 -35.24 2.70 11.65
N ASP A 7 -35.15 2.02 12.79
CA ASP A 7 -35.06 2.67 14.10
C ASP A 7 -33.65 3.26 14.32
N LEU A 8 -32.62 2.59 13.80
CA LEU A 8 -31.24 3.07 13.84
C LEU A 8 -31.06 4.33 12.97
N ASP A 9 -31.57 4.32 11.75
CA ASP A 9 -31.48 5.48 10.84
C ASP A 9 -32.22 6.70 11.42
N ARG A 10 -33.35 6.48 12.12
CA ARG A 10 -34.06 7.55 12.81
C ARG A 10 -33.28 8.11 13.99
N LEU A 11 -32.59 7.26 14.75
CA LEU A 11 -31.74 7.69 15.87
C LEU A 11 -30.50 8.45 15.38
N LEU A 12 -29.85 7.98 14.31
CA LEU A 12 -28.67 8.64 13.72
C LEU A 12 -29.00 10.03 13.14
N LYS A 13 -30.23 10.22 12.64
CA LYS A 13 -30.70 11.51 12.12
C LYS A 13 -31.14 12.50 13.20
N GLN A 14 -31.37 12.04 14.43
CA GLN A 14 -31.77 12.88 15.56
C GLN A 14 -30.58 13.54 16.26
N ASP A 15 -29.37 13.00 16.10
CA ASP A 15 -28.17 13.59 16.68
C ASP A 15 -27.69 14.78 15.85
N PRO A 16 -27.54 15.98 16.45
CA PRO A 16 -26.97 17.13 15.76
C PRO A 16 -25.52 16.83 15.39
N LEU A 17 -25.14 17.13 14.14
CA LEU A 17 -23.74 16.98 13.73
C LEU A 17 -22.85 17.81 14.66
N PRO A 18 -21.81 17.21 15.26
CA PRO A 18 -20.91 17.95 16.14
C PRO A 18 -20.29 19.09 15.35
N GLN A 19 -20.48 20.32 15.82
CA GLN A 19 -19.83 21.49 15.23
C GLN A 19 -18.33 21.35 15.45
N ARG A 20 -17.60 21.04 14.39
CA ARG A 20 -16.14 20.91 14.40
C ARG A 20 -15.55 22.22 13.88
N PRO A 21 -14.85 22.99 14.72
CA PRO A 21 -14.21 24.22 14.27
C PRO A 21 -13.11 23.91 13.25
N GLU A 22 -12.75 24.85 12.38
CA GLU A 22 -11.75 24.65 11.32
C GLU A 22 -10.40 24.11 11.84
N SER A 23 -10.00 24.56 13.04
CA SER A 23 -8.79 24.08 13.75
C SER A 23 -8.82 22.58 14.09
N TYR A 24 -10.01 21.99 14.21
CA TYR A 24 -10.17 20.54 14.38
C TYR A 24 -9.61 19.79 13.17
N TRP A 25 -9.90 20.27 11.95
CA TRP A 25 -9.50 19.61 10.71
C TRP A 25 -8.00 19.71 10.47
N HIS A 26 -7.34 20.80 10.86
CA HIS A 26 -5.89 20.93 10.77
C HIS A 26 -5.14 19.92 11.66
N SER A 27 -5.69 19.62 12.83
CA SER A 27 -5.05 18.76 13.84
C SER A 27 -5.47 17.29 13.75
N PHE A 28 -6.56 16.99 13.05
CA PHE A 28 -7.12 15.64 12.98
C PHE A 28 -6.19 14.64 12.24
N PRO A 29 -5.64 14.93 11.04
CA PRO A 29 -4.75 14.01 10.35
C PRO A 29 -3.51 13.65 11.18
N ALA A 30 -2.90 14.65 11.83
CA ALA A 30 -1.75 14.44 12.71
C ALA A 30 -2.09 13.50 13.88
N ARG A 31 -3.23 13.70 14.54
CA ARG A 31 -3.69 12.82 15.64
C ARG A 31 -3.90 11.38 15.18
N VAL A 32 -4.48 11.16 14.00
CA VAL A 32 -4.69 9.82 13.44
C VAL A 32 -3.35 9.16 13.11
N ALA A 33 -2.43 9.88 12.46
CA ALA A 33 -1.11 9.38 12.12
C ALA A 33 -0.30 8.98 13.36
N THR A 34 -0.28 9.82 14.40
CA THR A 34 0.40 9.52 15.67
C THR A 34 -0.21 8.28 16.34
N ARG A 35 -1.54 8.15 16.34
CA ARG A 35 -2.20 7.01 16.98
C ARG A 35 -1.92 5.71 16.24
N LEU A 36 -1.96 5.72 14.91
CA LEU A 36 -1.56 4.56 14.11
C LEU A 36 -0.12 4.16 14.40
N GLN A 37 0.84 5.09 14.36
CA GLN A 37 2.25 4.81 14.68
C GLN A 37 2.46 4.22 16.08
N SER A 38 1.73 4.72 17.08
CA SER A 38 1.78 4.19 18.45
C SER A 38 1.18 2.80 18.59
N SER A 39 0.10 2.50 17.87
CA SER A 39 -0.52 1.17 17.85
C SER A 39 0.38 0.13 17.18
N PHE A 40 1.18 0.52 16.19
CA PHE A 40 2.13 -0.37 15.51
C PHE A 40 3.45 -0.55 16.29
N SER A 41 3.79 0.38 17.19
CA SER A 41 5.03 0.36 17.98
C SER A 41 4.90 -0.37 19.33
N GLY A 42 3.72 -0.90 19.66
CA GLY A 42 3.40 -1.52 20.95
C GLY A 42 3.98 -2.92 21.23
N SER A 43 4.82 -3.48 20.35
CA SER A 43 5.35 -4.85 20.49
C SER A 43 6.88 -4.93 20.45
N ALA A 44 7.58 -4.13 21.26
CA ALA A 44 8.99 -4.36 21.55
C ALA A 44 9.25 -4.27 23.06
N PRO A 45 9.75 -5.33 23.72
CA PRO A 45 10.11 -5.24 25.13
C PRO A 45 11.33 -4.33 25.29
N ALA A 46 11.25 -3.44 26.26
CA ALA A 46 12.32 -2.54 26.66
C ALA A 46 13.54 -3.33 27.16
N ALA A 47 14.62 -3.37 26.36
CA ALA A 47 15.92 -3.80 26.83
C ALA A 47 16.67 -2.58 27.39
N SER A 48 16.69 -2.50 28.71
CA SER A 48 17.62 -1.68 29.48
C SER A 48 18.89 -2.50 29.73
N ARG A 49 20.06 -1.95 29.38
CA ARG A 49 21.23 -1.90 30.29
C ARG A 49 22.45 -1.23 29.67
N ASP A 50 23.00 -0.34 30.47
CA ASP A 50 24.37 0.17 30.48
C ASP A 50 25.46 -0.86 30.17
N GLY A 51 26.57 -0.39 29.59
CA GLY A 51 27.81 -1.16 29.60
C GLY A 51 28.94 -0.65 28.71
N GLN A 52 29.72 0.30 29.24
CA GLN A 52 31.19 0.24 29.24
C GLN A 52 31.98 0.71 27.98
N ARG A 53 32.64 1.86 28.17
CA ARG A 53 33.83 2.32 27.44
C ARG A 53 35.02 1.39 27.70
N ILE A 54 35.92 1.22 26.72
CA ILE A 54 37.36 1.60 26.73
C ILE A 54 38.13 0.80 25.65
N PHE A 55 38.87 1.57 24.84
CA PHE A 55 40.08 1.31 24.04
C PHE A 55 40.75 -0.07 24.05
N GLY A 56 41.10 -0.52 22.85
CA GLY A 56 42.21 -1.45 22.57
C GLY A 56 42.83 -1.10 21.22
N ALA A 57 44.11 -0.73 21.24
CA ALA A 57 44.85 -0.09 20.17
C ALA A 57 45.43 -1.07 19.13
N LEU A 58 45.53 -0.57 17.89
CA LEU A 58 46.60 -0.74 16.89
C LEU A 58 47.33 -2.09 16.81
N THR A 59 47.14 -2.77 15.67
CA THR A 59 48.25 -3.34 14.90
C THR A 59 48.06 -3.08 13.40
N LEU A 60 48.99 -2.32 12.83
CA LEU A 60 49.25 -2.11 11.41
C LEU A 60 49.47 -3.44 10.67
N GLY A 61 49.13 -3.47 9.38
CA GLY A 61 49.87 -4.30 8.42
C GLY A 61 49.06 -4.80 7.23
N PHE A 62 49.17 -4.11 6.09
CA PHE A 62 49.10 -4.69 4.75
C PHE A 62 47.96 -5.69 4.44
N GLY A 63 46.77 -5.17 4.12
CA GLY A 63 45.70 -5.99 3.53
C GLY A 63 44.45 -5.24 3.06
N LEU A 64 44.47 -3.90 3.07
CA LEU A 64 43.25 -3.07 3.05
C LEU A 64 42.71 -2.74 1.65
N GLY A 65 43.40 -3.11 0.57
CA GLY A 65 42.95 -2.84 -0.80
C GLY A 65 41.98 -3.88 -1.35
N LEU A 66 42.23 -5.17 -1.08
CA LEU A 66 41.48 -6.27 -1.72
C LEU A 66 40.27 -6.74 -0.89
N ALA A 67 40.35 -6.60 0.44
CA ALA A 67 39.22 -6.89 1.33
C ALA A 67 38.08 -5.85 1.20
N CYS A 68 38.40 -4.56 0.99
CA CYS A 68 37.39 -3.54 0.73
C CYS A 68 36.65 -3.76 -0.61
N LEU A 69 37.34 -4.27 -1.64
CA LEU A 69 36.72 -4.54 -2.94
C LEU A 69 35.79 -5.77 -2.88
N ILE A 70 36.13 -6.79 -2.09
CA ILE A 70 35.25 -7.95 -1.84
C ILE A 70 34.07 -7.57 -0.92
N LEU A 71 34.27 -6.69 0.05
CA LEU A 71 33.20 -6.20 0.93
C LEU A 71 32.24 -5.25 0.20
N THR A 72 32.70 -4.40 -0.71
CA THR A 72 31.80 -3.60 -1.57
C THR A 72 31.07 -4.45 -2.61
N LEU A 73 31.66 -5.54 -3.11
CA LEU A 73 30.93 -6.44 -4.02
C LEU A 73 29.91 -7.33 -3.29
N LYS A 74 30.17 -7.71 -2.04
CA LYS A 74 29.22 -8.52 -1.24
C LYS A 74 28.17 -7.71 -0.48
N TYR A 75 28.43 -6.45 -0.13
CA TYR A 75 27.46 -5.59 0.58
C TYR A 75 26.97 -4.38 -0.23
N GLY A 76 27.68 -3.95 -1.28
CA GLY A 76 27.30 -2.80 -2.11
C GLY A 76 26.30 -3.10 -3.23
N ALA A 77 25.93 -4.37 -3.43
CA ALA A 77 24.90 -4.77 -4.40
C ALA A 77 23.46 -4.66 -3.86
N PHE A 78 23.24 -4.27 -2.60
CA PHE A 78 21.91 -4.31 -1.97
C PHE A 78 21.37 -2.98 -1.45
N THR A 79 22.03 -1.85 -1.74
CA THR A 79 21.46 -0.54 -1.45
C THR A 79 21.56 0.37 -2.65
N GLN A 80 21.00 -0.05 -3.78
CA GLN A 80 20.47 0.95 -4.72
C GLN A 80 19.19 1.52 -4.09
N PRO A 81 19.11 2.84 -3.88
CA PRO A 81 17.82 3.46 -3.75
C PRO A 81 17.12 3.29 -5.09
N GLU A 82 16.14 2.39 -5.19
CA GLU A 82 15.12 2.43 -6.25
C GLU A 82 14.28 3.71 -6.06
N SER A 83 14.92 4.84 -6.31
CA SER A 83 14.26 6.09 -6.62
C SER A 83 13.71 5.93 -8.03
N ARG A 84 12.41 5.62 -8.10
CA ARG A 84 11.60 5.60 -9.34
C ARG A 84 12.26 4.85 -10.48
N ALA A 85 12.00 3.54 -10.57
CA ALA A 85 12.19 2.81 -11.81
C ALA A 85 11.53 3.61 -12.95
N PRO A 86 12.27 4.07 -13.97
CA PRO A 86 11.64 4.69 -15.13
C PRO A 86 10.68 3.66 -15.73
N LEU A 87 9.41 4.04 -15.93
CA LEU A 87 8.44 3.21 -16.63
C LEU A 87 9.12 2.68 -17.90
N LYS A 88 9.35 1.36 -17.97
CA LYS A 88 9.94 0.76 -19.15
C LYS A 88 8.97 1.01 -20.29
N VAL A 89 9.45 1.25 -21.50
CA VAL A 89 8.57 1.50 -22.68
C VAL A 89 7.55 0.37 -22.89
N ALA A 90 7.89 -0.86 -22.47
CA ALA A 90 6.98 -1.99 -22.39
C ALA A 90 5.82 -1.79 -21.39
N ASP A 91 6.07 -1.19 -20.22
CA ASP A 91 5.01 -0.84 -19.25
C ASP A 91 4.06 0.20 -19.83
N VAL A 92 4.55 1.22 -20.55
CA VAL A 92 3.68 2.29 -21.10
C VAL A 92 2.65 1.73 -22.08
N HIS A 93 3.06 0.82 -22.97
CA HIS A 93 2.12 0.19 -23.90
C HIS A 93 1.09 -0.68 -23.17
N GLN A 94 1.52 -1.35 -22.10
CA GLN A 94 0.68 -2.20 -21.27
C GLN A 94 -0.32 -1.39 -20.43
N THR A 95 0.09 -0.26 -19.87
CA THR A 95 -0.74 0.73 -19.17
C THR A 95 -1.86 1.27 -20.08
N MET A 96 -1.54 1.65 -21.33
CA MET A 96 -2.56 2.09 -22.29
C MET A 96 -3.57 0.99 -22.64
N SER A 97 -3.11 -0.26 -22.74
CA SER A 97 -4.00 -1.40 -22.98
C SER A 97 -4.97 -1.61 -21.82
N TYR A 98 -4.49 -1.49 -20.57
CA TYR A 98 -5.31 -1.61 -19.37
C TYR A 98 -6.33 -0.48 -19.22
N ALA A 99 -5.93 0.76 -19.52
CA ALA A 99 -6.85 1.90 -19.52
C ALA A 99 -8.00 1.69 -20.53
N LYS A 100 -7.69 1.16 -21.72
CA LYS A 100 -8.70 0.81 -22.73
C LYS A 100 -9.65 -0.27 -22.25
N ILE A 101 -9.14 -1.36 -21.67
CA ILE A 101 -9.96 -2.44 -21.11
C ILE A 101 -10.93 -1.87 -20.07
N MET A 102 -10.46 -1.01 -19.17
CA MET A 102 -11.33 -0.40 -18.16
C MET A 102 -12.37 0.56 -18.76
N ALA A 103 -12.04 1.29 -19.81
CA ALA A 103 -12.99 2.15 -20.50
C ALA A 103 -14.11 1.31 -21.17
N GLU A 104 -13.75 0.22 -21.83
CA GLU A 104 -14.71 -0.68 -22.49
C GLU A 104 -15.59 -1.41 -21.48
N VAL A 105 -14.98 -2.00 -20.44
CA VAL A 105 -15.71 -2.70 -19.38
C VAL A 105 -16.59 -1.74 -18.59
N GLY A 106 -16.09 -0.54 -18.27
CA GLY A 106 -16.85 0.50 -17.58
C GLY A 106 -18.05 0.99 -18.40
N ALA A 107 -17.94 1.03 -19.72
CA ALA A 107 -19.06 1.35 -20.60
C ALA A 107 -20.13 0.24 -20.64
N MET A 108 -19.70 -1.03 -20.56
CA MET A 108 -20.63 -2.18 -20.50
C MET A 108 -21.30 -2.34 -19.12
N PHE A 109 -20.60 -1.98 -18.05
CA PHE A 109 -21.03 -2.16 -16.65
C PHE A 109 -20.89 -0.86 -15.84
N PRO A 110 -21.70 0.17 -16.15
CA PRO A 110 -21.57 1.49 -15.55
C PRO A 110 -21.72 1.42 -14.02
N ASN A 111 -20.73 1.95 -13.30
CA ASN A 111 -20.67 2.01 -11.84
C ASN A 111 -20.79 0.64 -11.13
N ARG A 112 -20.46 -0.46 -11.82
CA ARG A 112 -20.50 -1.81 -11.23
C ARG A 112 -19.15 -2.50 -11.18
N VAL A 113 -18.14 -2.00 -11.88
CA VAL A 113 -16.82 -2.65 -11.94
C VAL A 113 -16.06 -2.42 -10.64
N ARG A 114 -15.80 -3.47 -9.86
CA ARG A 114 -14.97 -3.39 -8.65
C ARG A 114 -13.50 -3.59 -8.97
N SER A 115 -13.20 -4.67 -9.70
CA SER A 115 -11.84 -4.98 -10.12
C SER A 115 -11.81 -5.91 -11.32
N VAL A 116 -10.71 -5.86 -12.06
CA VAL A 116 -10.31 -6.86 -13.05
C VAL A 116 -9.06 -7.52 -12.52
N THR A 117 -9.10 -8.84 -12.30
CA THR A 117 -7.95 -9.62 -11.88
C THR A 117 -7.32 -10.27 -13.10
N LEU A 118 -6.00 -10.15 -13.23
CA LEU A 118 -5.21 -10.72 -14.31
C LEU A 118 -4.25 -11.76 -13.72
N GLU A 119 -4.51 -13.04 -13.98
CA GLU A 119 -3.72 -14.15 -13.46
C GLU A 119 -3.27 -15.06 -14.62
N GLY A 120 -2.01 -14.89 -15.06
CA GLY A 120 -1.53 -15.53 -16.28
C GLY A 120 -2.28 -15.01 -17.51
N ASP A 121 -2.95 -15.92 -18.23
CA ASP A 121 -3.81 -15.61 -19.37
C ASP A 121 -5.31 -15.50 -18.98
N ASP A 122 -5.64 -15.72 -17.71
CA ASP A 122 -7.00 -15.60 -17.21
C ASP A 122 -7.34 -14.15 -16.80
N ILE A 123 -8.54 -13.71 -17.18
CA ILE A 123 -9.08 -12.39 -16.88
C ILE A 123 -10.40 -12.56 -16.15
N GLN A 124 -10.44 -12.18 -14.89
CA GLN A 124 -11.63 -12.27 -14.06
C GLN A 124 -12.19 -10.87 -13.77
N LEU A 125 -13.41 -10.64 -14.21
CA LEU A 125 -14.14 -9.40 -13.96
C LEU A 125 -14.99 -9.54 -12.69
N ASN A 126 -14.67 -8.74 -11.68
CA ASN A 126 -15.44 -8.66 -10.44
C ASN A 126 -16.39 -7.46 -10.49
N LEU A 127 -17.69 -7.75 -10.47
CA LEU A 127 -18.75 -6.75 -10.47
C LEU A 127 -19.41 -6.65 -9.10
N ALA A 128 -19.92 -5.46 -8.79
CA ALA A 128 -20.87 -5.24 -7.72
C ALA A 128 -22.27 -5.73 -8.12
N ASP A 129 -23.05 -6.14 -7.12
CA ASP A 129 -24.44 -6.53 -7.29
C ASP A 129 -25.33 -5.34 -7.63
N ASP A 130 -24.92 -4.12 -7.29
CA ASP A 130 -25.61 -2.87 -7.57
C ASP A 130 -24.66 -1.86 -8.24
N ALA A 131 -25.22 -0.84 -8.88
CA ALA A 131 -24.44 0.22 -9.55
C ALA A 131 -23.97 1.30 -8.55
N ASP A 132 -23.23 0.87 -7.53
CA ASP A 132 -22.82 1.69 -6.38
C ASP A 132 -21.31 1.93 -6.29
N VAL A 133 -20.53 1.48 -7.28
CA VAL A 133 -19.07 1.66 -7.28
C VAL A 133 -18.72 3.07 -7.75
N ALA A 134 -18.07 3.83 -6.87
CA ALA A 134 -17.58 5.17 -7.18
C ALA A 134 -16.53 5.14 -8.30
N THR A 135 -16.68 6.04 -9.28
CA THR A 135 -15.77 6.17 -10.42
C THR A 135 -14.56 7.03 -10.03
N SER A 136 -13.46 6.40 -9.62
CA SER A 136 -12.15 7.05 -9.51
C SER A 136 -11.29 6.75 -10.75
N PRO A 137 -10.15 7.44 -10.95
CA PRO A 137 -9.15 6.95 -11.90
C PRO A 137 -8.80 5.48 -11.61
N PRO A 138 -8.69 4.62 -12.64
CA PRO A 138 -8.31 3.24 -12.45
C PRO A 138 -6.88 3.13 -11.91
N ILE A 139 -6.64 2.09 -11.13
CA ILE A 139 -5.39 1.83 -10.44
C ILE A 139 -4.91 0.46 -10.87
N TRP A 140 -3.70 0.40 -11.39
CA TRP A 140 -3.02 -0.87 -11.58
C TRP A 140 -2.24 -1.24 -10.32
N VAL A 141 -2.39 -2.48 -9.88
CA VAL A 141 -1.72 -3.02 -8.70
C VAL A 141 -1.15 -4.39 -9.03
N GLN A 142 0.12 -4.62 -8.72
CA GLN A 142 0.76 -5.93 -8.76
C GLN A 142 1.32 -6.26 -7.39
N ILE A 143 0.94 -7.43 -6.88
CA ILE A 143 1.43 -7.97 -5.61
C ILE A 143 2.05 -9.32 -5.90
N CYS A 144 3.34 -9.47 -5.60
CA CYS A 144 4.06 -10.72 -5.69
C CYS A 144 4.36 -11.25 -4.30
N LEU A 145 3.84 -12.43 -3.95
CA LEU A 145 4.07 -13.11 -2.68
C LEU A 145 4.50 -14.56 -2.94
N GLY A 146 5.56 -15.01 -2.26
CA GLY A 146 6.04 -16.41 -2.41
C GLY A 146 6.39 -16.81 -3.85
N GLY A 147 6.81 -15.85 -4.69
CA GLY A 147 7.15 -16.07 -6.11
C GLY A 147 5.95 -16.02 -7.08
N ARG A 148 4.71 -15.95 -6.59
CA ARG A 148 3.51 -15.77 -7.43
C ARG A 148 3.11 -14.31 -7.47
N CYS A 149 2.74 -13.80 -8.63
CA CYS A 149 2.28 -12.42 -8.81
C CYS A 149 0.82 -12.41 -9.25
N LYS A 150 -0.02 -11.66 -8.53
CA LYS A 150 -1.36 -11.31 -8.99
C LYS A 150 -1.39 -9.85 -9.39
N LYS A 151 -2.10 -9.56 -10.47
CA LYS A 151 -2.30 -8.20 -10.98
C LYS A 151 -3.77 -7.85 -10.93
N PHE A 152 -4.05 -6.60 -10.59
CA PHE A 152 -5.39 -6.06 -10.46
C PHE A 152 -5.47 -4.73 -11.20
N ILE A 153 -6.60 -4.47 -11.84
CA ILE A 153 -7.03 -3.13 -12.20
C ILE A 153 -8.27 -2.83 -11.38
N THR A 154 -8.23 -1.79 -10.55
CA THR A 154 -9.30 -1.49 -9.60
C THR A 154 -9.41 0.01 -9.36
N PHE A 155 -10.15 0.40 -8.33
CA PHE A 155 -10.43 1.79 -7.99
C PHE A 155 -10.09 2.06 -6.54
N SER A 156 -9.95 3.35 -6.18
CA SER A 156 -9.74 3.73 -4.78
C SER A 156 -10.97 3.35 -3.96
N GLY A 157 -10.75 2.82 -2.76
CA GLY A 157 -11.79 2.31 -1.85
C GLY A 157 -12.23 0.88 -2.13
N GLN A 158 -11.60 0.18 -3.07
CA GLN A 158 -11.88 -1.23 -3.36
C GLN A 158 -10.92 -2.16 -2.62
N GLN A 159 -11.31 -3.43 -2.49
CA GLN A 159 -10.50 -4.49 -1.89
C GLN A 159 -9.96 -5.46 -2.94
N VAL A 160 -8.73 -5.92 -2.72
CA VAL A 160 -8.09 -6.97 -3.52
C VAL A 160 -7.53 -8.09 -2.63
N GLY A 161 -7.62 -9.32 -3.11
CA GLY A 161 -7.23 -10.52 -2.37
C GLY A 161 -6.02 -11.22 -2.97
N VAL A 162 -5.01 -11.55 -2.16
CA VAL A 162 -3.82 -12.32 -2.56
C VAL A 162 -3.48 -13.33 -1.47
N ASP A 163 -3.45 -14.62 -1.82
CA ASP A 163 -3.05 -15.72 -0.93
C ASP A 163 -3.75 -15.71 0.44
N GLY A 164 -5.05 -15.39 0.44
CA GLY A 164 -5.88 -15.33 1.66
C GLY A 164 -5.78 -14.02 2.45
N HIS A 165 -4.95 -13.08 2.01
CA HIS A 165 -4.88 -11.73 2.56
C HIS A 165 -5.71 -10.76 1.74
N VAL A 166 -6.40 -9.85 2.42
CA VAL A 166 -7.21 -8.78 1.80
C VAL A 166 -6.53 -7.44 2.05
N TYR A 167 -6.48 -6.61 1.01
CA TYR A 167 -5.92 -5.28 1.06
C TYR A 167 -6.92 -4.27 0.51
N ASP A 168 -7.18 -3.20 1.26
CA ASP A 168 -7.86 -2.03 0.70
C ASP A 168 -6.88 -1.24 -0.17
N VAL A 169 -7.35 -0.80 -1.32
CA VAL A 169 -6.61 0.03 -2.28
C VAL A 169 -7.05 1.47 -2.13
N LEU A 170 -6.14 2.36 -1.78
CA LEU A 170 -6.43 3.77 -1.53
C LEU A 170 -5.48 4.66 -2.34
N VAL A 171 -5.97 5.84 -2.72
CA VAL A 171 -5.14 6.88 -3.35
C VAL A 171 -5.07 8.08 -2.42
N ASP A 172 -3.85 8.54 -2.13
CA ASP A 172 -3.65 9.74 -1.32
C ASP A 172 -3.87 11.03 -2.13
N SER A 173 -3.82 12.18 -1.47
CA SER A 173 -4.02 13.49 -2.12
C SER A 173 -2.93 13.87 -3.14
N ARG A 174 -1.82 13.12 -3.19
CA ARG A 174 -0.70 13.33 -4.11
C ARG A 174 -0.71 12.31 -5.26
N GLY A 175 -1.72 11.43 -5.32
CA GLY A 175 -1.83 10.38 -6.33
C GLY A 175 -0.97 9.14 -6.04
N ASN A 176 -0.41 9.01 -4.84
CA ASN A 176 0.27 7.77 -4.44
C ASN A 176 -0.76 6.71 -4.09
N VAL A 177 -0.46 5.46 -4.44
CA VAL A 177 -1.29 4.32 -4.10
C VAL A 177 -0.84 3.74 -2.77
N MET A 178 -1.79 3.47 -1.90
CA MET A 178 -1.61 2.79 -0.62
C MET A 178 -2.36 1.46 -0.63
N LEU A 179 -1.74 0.44 -0.07
CA LEU A 179 -2.36 -0.85 0.23
C LEU A 179 -2.39 -1.04 1.74
N THR A 180 -3.57 -1.20 2.31
CA THR A 180 -3.75 -1.41 3.75
C THR A 180 -4.37 -2.78 3.98
N GLY A 181 -3.62 -3.65 4.66
CA GLY A 181 -4.13 -4.91 5.20
C GLY A 181 -4.36 -4.80 6.70
N GLU A 182 -4.79 -5.89 7.32
CA GLU A 182 -5.09 -5.95 8.76
C GLU A 182 -3.91 -5.50 9.64
N THR A 183 -2.69 -5.92 9.29
CA THR A 183 -1.48 -5.63 10.08
C THR A 183 -0.34 -5.04 9.26
N SER A 184 -0.61 -4.58 8.03
CA SER A 184 0.44 -4.14 7.10
C SER A 184 -0.03 -2.96 6.25
N VAL A 185 0.90 -2.05 5.92
CA VAL A 185 0.60 -0.87 5.12
C VAL A 185 1.74 -0.58 4.17
N TRP A 186 1.47 -0.64 2.87
CA TRP A 186 2.41 -0.25 1.84
C TRP A 186 1.97 1.04 1.15
N SER A 187 2.92 1.86 0.71
CA SER A 187 2.66 3.06 -0.08
C SER A 187 3.66 3.16 -1.24
N SER A 188 3.20 3.62 -2.40
CA SER A 188 4.06 3.93 -3.54
C SER A 188 4.87 5.21 -3.34
N GLY A 189 4.45 6.08 -2.42
CA GLY A 189 5.05 7.39 -2.17
C GLY A 189 6.09 7.41 -1.04
N GLU A 190 5.95 6.53 -0.04
CA GLU A 190 6.80 6.46 1.14
C GLU A 190 7.06 5.01 1.56
N ARG A 191 8.24 4.75 2.16
CA ARG A 191 8.54 3.44 2.76
C ARG A 191 7.79 3.28 4.08
N VAL A 192 6.51 2.94 4.00
CA VAL A 192 5.69 2.51 5.14
C VAL A 192 5.86 1.00 5.33
N ALA A 193 5.53 0.48 6.52
CA ALA A 193 5.71 -0.91 6.95
C ALA A 193 5.33 -1.95 5.87
N ALA A 194 6.35 -2.48 5.18
CA ALA A 194 6.17 -3.37 4.04
C ALA A 194 5.44 -4.66 4.42
N ILE A 195 4.60 -5.15 3.51
CA ILE A 195 4.01 -6.49 3.59
C ILE A 195 5.18 -7.50 3.56
N PRO A 196 5.41 -8.30 4.62
CA PRO A 196 6.57 -9.17 4.71
C PRO A 196 6.65 -10.15 3.54
N GLY A 197 7.81 -10.19 2.86
CA GLY A 197 8.03 -11.09 1.73
C GLY A 197 7.27 -10.73 0.45
N ALA A 198 6.56 -9.60 0.40
CA ALA A 198 5.87 -9.15 -0.79
C ALA A 198 6.70 -8.14 -1.59
N ARG A 199 6.66 -8.25 -2.91
CA ARG A 199 7.09 -7.20 -3.84
C ARG A 199 5.86 -6.58 -4.48
N ILE A 200 5.70 -5.27 -4.31
CA ILE A 200 4.49 -4.55 -4.70
C ILE A 200 4.85 -3.45 -5.67
N SER A 201 4.00 -3.23 -6.66
CA SER A 201 4.06 -2.09 -7.57
C SER A 201 2.65 -1.63 -7.86
N ALA A 202 2.41 -0.32 -7.79
CA ALA A 202 1.10 0.24 -8.07
C ALA A 202 1.21 1.66 -8.61
N HIS A 203 0.30 2.03 -9.50
CA HIS A 203 0.19 3.37 -10.09
C HIS A 203 -1.21 3.61 -10.65
N LEU A 204 -1.57 4.89 -10.79
CA LEU A 204 -2.76 5.30 -11.53
C LEU A 204 -2.55 5.04 -13.03
N LEU A 205 -3.60 4.57 -13.71
CA LEU A 205 -3.63 4.38 -15.16
C LEU A 205 -4.01 5.68 -15.90
#